data_AF-A0A523RYJ3-F1
#
_entry.id   AF-A0A523RYJ3-F1
#
_cell.length_a   1.000
_cell.length_b   1.000
_cell.length_c   1.000
_cell.angle_alpha   90.00
_cell.angle_beta   90.00
_cell.angle_gamma   90.00
#
_symmetry.space_group_name_H-M   'P 1'
#
loop_
_entity.id
_entity.type
_entity.pdbx_description
1 polymer ?
#
loop_
_entity_poly.entity_id
_entity_poly.type
_entity_poly.pdbx_seq_one_letter_code
_entity_poly.pdbx_strand_id
1 'polypeptide(L)' 'MGKTGVAGGVLIFIAGLAVTLDDLHDFVPGTEFLQWIPGGTDPFIIFGFQLHHLYLGVILMLIGLAIAMKYDE' A
#
# COMPACT_ATOMS: atom_id res chain seq x y z
N MET A 1 -4.35 0.23 -27.72
CA MET A 1 -4.57 0.31 -26.26
C MET A 1 -3.34 0.80 -25.49
N GLY A 2 -2.14 0.93 -26.11
CA GLY A 2 -0.86 1.24 -25.43
C GLY A 2 -0.92 2.38 -24.40
N LYS A 3 -1.12 3.64 -24.82
CA LYS A 3 -1.15 4.80 -23.91
C LYS A 3 -2.16 4.69 -22.76
N THR A 4 -3.34 4.14 -23.03
CA THR A 4 -4.38 3.95 -22.00
C THR A 4 -3.99 2.85 -21.01
N GLY A 5 -3.32 1.79 -21.47
CA GLY A 5 -2.77 0.73 -20.62
C GLY A 5 -1.62 1.23 -19.74
N VAL A 6 -0.72 2.03 -20.30
CA VAL A 6 0.36 2.70 -19.53
C VAL A 6 -0.24 3.57 -18.45
N ALA A 7 -1.20 4.43 -18.79
CA ALA A 7 -1.87 5.31 -17.82
C ALA A 7 -2.54 4.49 -16.70
N GLY A 8 -3.25 3.41 -17.04
CA GLY A 8 -3.87 2.52 -16.06
C GLY A 8 -2.85 1.86 -15.13
N GLY A 9 -1.74 1.34 -15.68
CA GLY A 9 -0.67 0.74 -14.89
C GLY A 9 -0.01 1.72 -13.93
N VAL A 10 0.26 2.95 -14.39
CA VAL A 10 0.83 4.03 -13.56
C VAL A 10 -0.13 4.40 -12.42
N LEU A 11 -1.43 4.49 -12.68
CA LEU A 11 -2.41 4.80 -11.63
C LEU A 11 -2.47 3.71 -10.56
N ILE A 12 -2.44 2.43 -10.96
CA ILE A 12 -2.40 1.30 -10.02
C ILE A 12 -1.09 1.33 -9.22
N PHE A 13 0.02 1.66 -9.85
CA PHE A 13 1.32 1.80 -9.17
C PHE A 13 1.26 2.89 -8.09
N ILE A 14 0.73 4.08 -8.44
CA ILE A 14 0.61 5.21 -7.50
C ILE A 14 -0.31 4.84 -6.33
N ALA A 15 -1.42 4.13 -6.58
CA ALA A 15 -2.29 3.66 -5.52
C ALA A 15 -1.57 2.70 -4.56
N GLY A 16 -0.78 1.75 -5.09
CA GLY A 16 0.05 0.86 -4.27
C GLY A 16 1.11 1.60 -3.45
N LEU A 17 1.74 2.62 -4.04
CA LEU A 17 2.71 3.47 -3.37
C LEU A 17 2.05 4.26 -2.22
N ALA A 18 0.85 4.80 -2.43
CA ALA A 18 0.12 5.52 -1.40
C ALA A 18 -0.18 4.64 -0.19
N VAL A 19 -0.68 3.41 -0.40
CA VAL A 19 -0.92 2.43 0.68
C VAL A 19 0.39 2.10 1.40
N THR A 20 1.46 1.83 0.65
CA THR A 20 2.77 1.53 1.22
C THR A 20 3.31 2.64 2.11
N LEU A 21 3.15 3.90 1.70
CA LEU A 21 3.61 5.07 2.45
C LEU A 21 2.76 5.36 3.68
N ASP A 22 1.44 5.13 3.59
CA ASP A 22 0.51 5.25 4.72
C ASP A 22 0.91 4.30 5.86
N ASP A 23 1.16 3.03 5.52
CA ASP A 23 1.61 2.05 6.52
C ASP A 23 3.00 2.35 7.07
N LEU A 24 3.94 2.77 6.20
CA LEU A 24 5.28 3.22 6.62
C LEU A 24 5.21 4.39 7.59
N HIS A 25 4.27 5.31 7.39
CA HIS A 25 4.02 6.44 8.28
C HIS A 25 3.41 5.96 9.61
N ASP A 26 2.59 4.91 9.62
CA ASP A 26 2.05 4.30 10.84
C ASP A 26 3.08 3.54 11.69
N PHE A 27 4.27 3.24 11.15
CA PHE A 27 5.42 2.77 11.94
C PHE A 27 6.12 3.90 12.72
N VAL A 28 5.78 5.17 12.44
CA VAL A 28 6.20 6.33 13.24
C VAL A 28 5.25 6.45 14.44
N PRO A 29 5.75 6.70 15.68
CA PRO A 29 4.88 6.88 16.84
C PRO A 29 3.91 8.05 16.61
N GLY A 30 2.63 7.71 16.40
CA GLY A 30 1.53 8.64 16.14
C GLY A 30 0.13 8.00 16.15
N THR A 31 0.05 6.67 16.28
CA THR A 31 -1.21 5.90 16.35
C THR A 31 -1.86 5.91 17.74
N GLU A 32 -1.71 7.01 18.47
CA GLU A 32 -2.20 7.20 19.84
C GLU A 32 -3.74 7.05 19.93
N PHE A 33 -4.46 7.26 18.83
CA PHE A 33 -5.90 7.07 18.76
C PHE A 33 -6.34 5.59 18.77
N LEU A 34 -5.47 4.63 18.40
CA LEU A 34 -5.79 3.19 18.47
C LEU A 34 -5.85 2.68 19.91
N GLN A 35 -5.35 3.47 20.87
CA GLN A 35 -5.37 3.16 22.31
C GLN A 35 -6.79 3.06 22.90
N TRP A 36 -7.80 3.60 22.21
CA TRP A 36 -9.19 3.58 22.64
C TRP A 36 -9.94 2.31 22.23
N ILE A 37 -9.35 1.46 21.38
CA ILE A 37 -9.95 0.21 20.92
C ILE A 37 -9.52 -0.90 21.88
N PRO A 38 -10.45 -1.59 22.57
CA PRO A 38 -10.11 -2.75 23.41
C PRO A 38 -9.39 -3.82 22.59
N GLY A 39 -8.15 -4.16 22.96
CA GLY A 39 -7.27 -5.08 22.20
C GLY A 39 -6.52 -4.43 21.03
N GLY A 40 -6.81 -3.17 20.69
CA GLY A 40 -6.15 -2.40 19.64
C GLY A 40 -4.75 -1.88 20.02
N THR A 41 -4.32 -2.06 21.26
CA THR A 41 -2.96 -1.79 21.73
C THR A 41 -2.07 -3.03 21.75
N ASP A 42 -2.57 -4.20 21.36
CA ASP A 42 -1.74 -5.39 21.26
C ASP A 42 -0.70 -5.19 20.15
N PRO A 43 0.60 -5.16 20.48
CA PRO A 43 1.65 -4.85 19.51
C PRO A 43 1.76 -5.90 18.40
N PHE A 44 1.34 -7.15 18.64
CA PHE A 44 1.33 -8.19 17.62
C PHE A 44 0.18 -8.01 16.63
N ILE A 45 -0.98 -7.54 17.10
CA ILE A 45 -2.13 -7.25 16.23
C ILE A 45 -1.83 -6.05 15.33
N ILE A 46 -1.32 -4.95 15.92
CA ILE A 46 -0.95 -3.75 15.16
C ILE A 46 0.12 -4.09 14.12
N PHE A 47 1.18 -4.79 14.52
CA PHE A 47 2.25 -5.19 13.62
C PHE A 47 1.73 -6.09 12.48
N GLY A 48 0.82 -7.02 12.77
CA GLY A 48 0.18 -7.85 11.75
C GLY A 48 -0.63 -7.04 10.72
N PHE A 49 -1.39 -6.04 11.17
CA PHE A 49 -2.15 -5.15 10.27
C PHE A 49 -1.22 -4.31 9.39
N GLN A 50 -0.14 -3.77 9.96
CA GLN A 50 0.83 -2.97 9.21
C GLN A 50 1.56 -3.80 8.15
N LEU A 51 2.00 -5.01 8.50
CA LEU A 51 2.63 -5.91 7.53
C LEU A 51 1.68 -6.32 6.41
N HIS A 52 0.38 -6.51 6.72
CA HIS A 52 -0.61 -6.89 5.73
C HIS A 52 -0.82 -5.81 4.68
N HIS A 53 -1.02 -4.57 5.11
CA HIS A 53 -1.22 -3.45 4.19
C HIS A 53 0.08 -3.10 3.43
N LEU A 54 1.24 -3.19 4.09
CA LEU A 54 2.54 -3.02 3.44
C LEU A 54 2.71 -4.02 2.29
N TYR A 55 2.33 -5.28 2.53
CA TYR A 55 2.33 -6.32 1.51
C TYR A 55 1.37 -6.02 0.36
N LEU A 56 0.15 -5.54 0.65
CA LEU A 56 -0.82 -5.14 -0.37
C LEU A 56 -0.32 -3.97 -1.22
N GLY A 57 0.26 -2.95 -0.59
CA GLY A 57 0.83 -1.79 -1.28
C GLY A 57 1.92 -2.19 -2.25
N VAL A 58 2.85 -3.07 -1.83
CA VAL A 58 3.90 -3.62 -2.70
C VAL A 58 3.33 -4.41 -3.88
N ILE A 59 2.33 -5.25 -3.65
CA ILE A 59 1.68 -6.02 -4.73
C ILE A 59 1.07 -5.08 -5.77
N LEU A 60 0.34 -4.06 -5.32
CA LEU A 60 -0.30 -3.10 -6.22
C LEU A 60 0.73 -2.34 -7.04
N MET A 61 1.86 -1.95 -6.45
CA MET A 61 2.98 -1.37 -7.21
C MET A 61 3.49 -2.32 -8.29
N LEU A 62 3.75 -3.59 -7.95
CA LEU A 62 4.26 -4.57 -8.92
C LEU A 62 3.26 -4.85 -10.05
N ILE A 63 1.98 -4.95 -9.75
CA ILE A 63 0.92 -5.14 -10.76
C ILE A 63 0.83 -3.91 -11.67
N GLY A 64 0.82 -2.70 -11.10
CA GLY A 64 0.79 -1.46 -11.87
C GLY A 64 1.97 -1.32 -12.81
N LEU A 65 3.17 -1.64 -12.32
CA LEU A 65 4.39 -1.65 -13.13
C LEU A 65 4.33 -2.68 -14.26
N ALA A 66 3.91 -3.91 -13.97
CA ALA A 66 3.79 -4.97 -14.98
C ALA A 66 2.78 -4.60 -16.09
N ILE A 67 1.66 -3.97 -15.73
CA ILE A 67 0.69 -3.46 -16.69
C ILE A 67 1.32 -2.34 -17.52
N ALA A 68 1.96 -1.36 -16.90
CA ALA A 68 2.55 -0.23 -17.60
C ALA A 68 3.61 -0.70 -18.62
N MET A 69 4.51 -1.58 -18.21
CA MET A 69 5.55 -2.15 -19.07
C MET A 69 4.98 -2.95 -20.25
N LYS A 70 3.86 -3.65 -20.06
CA LYS A 70 3.22 -4.43 -21.13
C LYS A 70 2.66 -3.54 -22.26
N TYR A 71 2.29 -2.29 -21.96
CA TYR A 71 1.57 -1.41 -22.88
C TYR A 71 2.39 -0.19 -23.32
N ASP A 72 3.67 -0.13 -22.97
CA ASP A 72 4.60 0.96 -23.34
C ASP A 72 4.94 0.96 -24.84
N GLU A 73 4.73 -0.18 -25.51
CA GLU A 73 4.87 -0.38 -26.96
C GLU A 73 3.53 -0.21 -27.71
#